data_AF-A0A381N840-F1
#
_entry.id   AF-A0A381N840-F1
#
_cell.length_a   1.000
_cell.length_b   1.000
_cell.length_c   1.000
_cell.angle_alpha   90.00
_cell.angle_beta   90.00
_cell.angle_gamma   90.00
#
_symmetry.space_group_name_H-M   'P 1'
#
loop_
_entity.id
_entity.type
_entity.pdbx_description
1 polymer ?
#
loop_
_entity_poly.entity_id
_entity_poly.type
_entity_poly.pdbx_seq_one_letter_code
_entity_poly.pdbx_strand_id
1 'polypeptide(L)'
;MSPACDKKPGPNGLRALGQSPLPPDLVDAMLSWYGEMRRDLPWRQTRDPYAILVSEIMLQQTRVETVINRYGSFLERFPTIADLATASLDDVLAEWSGLGYYRRPRLLHRLATVVVNTYGGKIPDTLEELLELPGIGPYTSAAVGSIAFGIPALSIDGNVGRIMCRLAGIADDTRRTKVRQKLEAMAADAIECHPPGTFNQAIMELGARVCTPRSPRCDQCPCSSYCEAHALGIEEQIPPRRSKLVKAVTEYAAVIEDNGRLLMLRGQRPSLVSDMWEFPTLDSRLADTSSGSLSEKPVSSRSRAQEAKLSRYIKEQLGWSVQLGPKLGEIRHGMTDRRISCHVYEASLSGSQTTMAGAPTGLEKSDHNIPDSGWFTIEEVMALALAASARKTLTTLLDVDLTSPQSPG
;
A
#
# COMPACT_ATOMS: atom_id res chain seq x y z
N MET A 1 16.34 -0.76 37.36
CA MET A 1 16.43 -2.07 38.02
C MET A 1 15.12 -2.79 37.75
N SER A 2 15.07 -3.59 36.69
CA SER A 2 13.89 -4.39 36.33
C SER A 2 13.90 -5.70 37.13
N PRO A 3 12.76 -6.24 37.57
CA PRO A 3 12.73 -7.50 38.29
C PRO A 3 13.05 -8.63 37.31
N ALA A 4 14.04 -9.46 37.65
CA ALA A 4 14.38 -10.66 36.89
C ALA A 4 13.22 -11.66 36.97
N CYS A 5 12.70 -12.08 35.82
CA CYS A 5 11.69 -13.14 35.72
C CYS A 5 12.41 -14.50 35.90
N ASP A 6 12.58 -14.91 37.14
CA ASP A 6 13.29 -16.14 37.49
C ASP A 6 12.36 -17.36 37.37
N LYS A 7 12.33 -18.00 36.19
CA LYS A 7 11.80 -19.36 36.03
C LYS A 7 12.83 -20.23 35.31
N LYS A 8 13.50 -21.10 36.06
CA LYS A 8 14.51 -22.05 35.55
C LYS A 8 13.89 -23.10 34.61
N PRO A 9 14.47 -23.39 33.42
CA PRO A 9 14.10 -24.56 32.64
C PRO A 9 14.81 -25.82 33.18
N GLY A 10 14.06 -26.91 33.36
CA GLY A 10 14.62 -28.22 33.72
C GLY A 10 15.34 -28.91 32.55
N PRO A 11 16.23 -29.88 32.81
CA PRO A 11 17.16 -30.40 31.80
C PRO A 11 16.54 -31.50 30.90
N ASN A 12 16.88 -31.39 29.61
CA ASN A 12 16.93 -32.40 28.54
C ASN A 12 15.73 -33.32 28.26
N GLY A 13 15.20 -33.16 27.04
CA GLY A 13 14.45 -34.18 26.30
C GLY A 13 13.80 -33.56 25.07
N LEU A 14 14.18 -34.02 23.86
CA LEU A 14 13.56 -33.66 22.59
C LEU A 14 12.03 -33.67 22.71
N ARG A 15 11.42 -32.48 22.84
CA ARG A 15 9.96 -32.32 22.96
C ARG A 15 9.37 -32.21 21.57
N ALA A 16 8.55 -33.18 21.22
CA ALA A 16 7.62 -33.10 20.10
C ALA A 16 6.74 -31.83 20.23
N LEU A 17 6.60 -31.16 19.10
CA LEU A 17 6.03 -29.83 18.88
C LEU A 17 4.60 -29.62 19.42
N GLY A 18 4.47 -28.71 20.36
CA GLY A 18 3.19 -28.12 20.74
C GLY A 18 3.25 -27.20 21.95
N GLN A 19 3.52 -25.90 21.73
CA GLN A 19 3.29 -24.78 22.66
C GLN A 19 4.32 -24.63 23.80
N SER A 20 5.56 -24.26 23.46
CA SER A 20 6.46 -23.66 24.45
C SER A 20 6.56 -22.16 24.20
N PRO A 21 6.52 -21.31 25.25
CA PRO A 21 6.86 -19.90 25.14
C PRO A 21 8.25 -19.71 24.52
N LEU A 22 8.48 -18.55 23.92
CA LEU A 22 9.83 -18.18 23.48
C LEU A 22 10.81 -18.24 24.67
N PRO A 23 11.96 -18.93 24.54
CA PRO A 23 12.95 -18.97 25.60
C PRO A 23 13.43 -17.55 25.96
N PRO A 24 13.60 -17.20 27.26
CA PRO A 24 14.09 -15.88 27.66
C PRO A 24 15.41 -15.49 26.97
N ASP A 25 16.38 -16.41 26.91
CA ASP A 25 17.68 -16.16 26.25
C ASP A 25 17.53 -15.82 24.75
N LEU A 26 16.53 -16.40 24.06
CA LEU A 26 16.23 -16.07 22.66
C LEU A 26 15.74 -14.62 22.56
N VAL A 27 14.83 -14.24 23.46
CA VAL A 27 14.25 -12.89 23.51
C VAL A 27 15.34 -11.87 23.81
N ASP A 28 16.19 -12.13 24.79
CA ASP A 28 17.31 -11.26 25.16
C ASP A 28 18.32 -11.10 24.02
N ALA A 29 18.68 -12.19 23.33
CA ALA A 29 19.57 -12.13 22.16
C ALA A 29 18.96 -11.28 21.03
N MET A 30 17.66 -11.42 20.77
CA MET A 30 16.95 -10.63 19.76
C MET A 30 16.89 -9.14 20.13
N LEU A 31 16.57 -8.82 21.39
CA LEU A 31 16.48 -7.44 21.87
C LEU A 31 17.86 -6.76 21.90
N SER A 32 18.91 -7.48 22.32
CA SER A 32 20.29 -7.00 22.28
C SER A 32 20.72 -6.69 20.84
N TRP A 33 20.51 -7.63 19.92
CA TRP A 33 20.76 -7.42 18.49
C TRP A 33 19.99 -6.21 17.95
N TYR A 34 18.72 -6.02 18.33
CA TYR A 34 17.95 -4.86 17.91
C TYR A 34 18.53 -3.55 18.43
N GLY A 35 19.01 -3.52 19.67
CA GLY A 35 19.67 -2.35 20.26
C GLY A 35 20.87 -1.88 19.44
N GLU A 36 21.64 -2.81 18.88
CA GLU A 36 22.85 -2.53 18.10
C GLU A 36 22.56 -2.29 16.61
N MET A 37 21.62 -3.05 16.03
CA MET A 37 21.48 -3.16 14.57
C MET A 37 20.27 -2.46 13.97
N ARG A 38 19.37 -1.90 14.80
CA ARG A 38 18.17 -1.22 14.32
C ARG A 38 18.51 -0.05 13.41
N ARG A 39 17.76 0.08 12.31
CA ARG A 39 17.80 1.29 11.49
C ARG A 39 17.23 2.47 12.26
N ASP A 40 17.88 3.61 12.10
CA ASP A 40 17.35 4.91 12.48
C ASP A 40 16.24 5.31 11.49
N LEU A 41 15.00 5.29 11.95
CA LEU A 41 13.82 5.58 11.15
C LEU A 41 13.03 6.70 11.82
N PRO A 42 12.50 7.70 11.08
CA PRO A 42 11.84 8.86 11.68
C PRO A 42 10.73 8.51 12.67
N TRP A 43 9.89 7.53 12.33
CA TRP A 43 8.79 7.06 13.17
C TRP A 43 9.23 6.24 14.40
N ARG A 44 10.52 5.90 14.53
CA ARG A 44 11.07 5.28 15.75
C ARG A 44 11.58 6.30 16.76
N GLN A 45 11.67 7.57 16.38
CA GLN A 45 12.15 8.66 17.23
C GLN A 45 11.03 9.40 17.97
N THR A 46 9.81 8.90 17.87
CA THR A 46 8.63 9.47 18.50
C THR A 46 7.81 8.39 19.22
N ARG A 47 7.03 8.83 20.21
CA ARG A 47 5.97 8.04 20.84
C ARG A 47 4.58 8.61 20.60
N ASP A 48 4.47 9.64 19.74
CA ASP A 48 3.19 10.21 19.36
C ASP A 48 2.33 9.14 18.63
N PRO A 49 1.16 8.76 19.18
CA PRO A 49 0.28 7.78 18.56
C PRO A 49 -0.13 8.16 17.13
N TYR A 50 -0.29 9.46 16.82
CA TYR A 50 -0.68 9.91 15.49
C TYR A 50 0.46 9.68 14.49
N ALA A 51 1.65 10.17 14.80
CA ALA A 51 2.84 9.96 13.99
C ALA A 51 3.16 8.46 13.76
N ILE A 52 2.98 7.62 14.79
CA ILE A 52 3.15 6.16 14.68
C ILE A 52 2.07 5.56 13.77
N LEU A 53 0.79 5.89 13.98
CA LEU A 53 -0.32 5.42 13.18
C LEU A 53 -0.14 5.72 11.68
N VAL A 54 0.26 6.96 11.36
CA VAL A 54 0.56 7.39 9.98
C VAL A 54 1.66 6.50 9.38
N SER A 55 2.76 6.27 10.10
CA SER A 55 3.86 5.42 9.62
C SER A 55 3.40 3.98 9.37
N GLU A 56 2.62 3.40 10.27
CA GLU A 56 2.13 2.02 10.15
C GLU A 56 1.20 1.85 8.95
N ILE A 57 0.33 2.83 8.69
CA ILE A 57 -0.54 2.81 7.51
C ILE A 57 0.29 3.02 6.23
N MET A 58 1.28 3.93 6.24
CA MET A 58 2.17 4.14 5.09
C MET A 58 3.00 2.90 4.76
N LEU A 59 3.46 2.14 5.76
CA LEU A 59 4.27 0.94 5.57
C LEU A 59 3.49 -0.27 5.03
N GLN A 60 2.15 -0.23 5.04
CA GLN A 60 1.35 -1.29 4.44
C GLN A 60 1.63 -1.43 2.94
N GLN A 61 2.25 -2.56 2.55
CA GLN A 61 2.59 -2.87 1.15
C GLN A 61 3.46 -1.79 0.47
N THR A 62 4.21 -1.02 1.24
CA THR A 62 5.11 0.04 0.73
C THR A 62 6.51 -0.18 1.30
N ARG A 63 7.55 0.09 0.51
CA ARG A 63 8.94 -0.06 0.96
C ARG A 63 9.30 1.04 1.94
N VAL A 64 10.13 0.70 2.94
CA VAL A 64 10.59 1.65 3.97
C VAL A 64 11.22 2.88 3.35
N GLU A 65 12.07 2.71 2.34
CA GLU A 65 12.78 3.81 1.67
C GLU A 65 11.81 4.80 1.01
N THR A 66 10.71 4.30 0.45
CA THR A 66 9.66 5.17 -0.12
C THR A 66 8.91 5.93 0.96
N VAL A 67 8.65 5.30 2.10
CA VAL A 67 7.94 5.95 3.22
C VAL A 67 8.81 7.03 3.88
N ILE A 68 10.11 6.80 4.05
CA ILE A 68 11.05 7.79 4.61
C ILE A 68 10.93 9.14 3.88
N ASN A 69 10.87 9.11 2.54
CA ASN A 69 10.81 10.33 1.72
C ASN A 69 9.47 11.07 1.78
N ARG A 70 8.41 10.48 2.36
CA ARG A 70 7.04 11.03 2.37
C ARG A 70 6.47 11.26 3.76
N TYR A 71 7.01 10.56 4.74
CA TYR A 71 6.53 10.63 6.12
C TYR A 71 6.68 12.04 6.70
N GLY A 72 7.85 12.67 6.50
CA GLY A 72 8.12 14.03 6.98
C GLY A 72 7.16 15.05 6.38
N SER A 73 7.07 15.12 5.04
CA SER A 73 6.19 16.08 4.36
C SER A 73 4.71 15.90 4.74
N PHE A 74 4.26 14.66 4.94
CA PHE A 74 2.90 14.39 5.37
C PHE A 74 2.61 14.93 6.77
N LEU A 75 3.53 14.74 7.73
CA LEU A 75 3.37 15.28 9.09
C LEU A 75 3.62 16.79 9.16
N GLU A 76 4.42 17.36 8.27
CA GLU A 76 4.57 18.82 8.17
C GLU A 76 3.26 19.46 7.67
N ARG A 77 2.61 18.84 6.67
CA ARG A 77 1.34 19.33 6.12
C ARG A 77 0.14 19.05 7.03
N PHE A 78 0.14 17.91 7.72
CA PHE A 78 -0.90 17.52 8.67
C PHE A 78 -0.26 17.19 10.03
N PRO A 79 0.09 18.21 10.85
CA PRO A 79 0.83 17.98 12.10
C PRO A 79 0.08 17.19 13.15
N THR A 80 -1.26 17.31 13.18
CA THR A 80 -2.11 16.60 14.13
C THR A 80 -3.21 15.82 13.43
N ILE A 81 -3.81 14.86 14.16
CA ILE A 81 -4.98 14.15 13.68
C ILE A 81 -6.18 15.08 13.43
N ALA A 82 -6.25 16.23 14.12
CA ALA A 82 -7.28 17.24 13.89
C ALA A 82 -7.04 18.00 12.57
N ASP A 83 -5.80 18.36 12.27
CA ASP A 83 -5.43 18.98 10.97
C ASP A 83 -5.76 18.03 9.83
N LEU A 84 -5.41 16.74 9.98
CA LEU A 84 -5.79 15.73 9.00
C LEU A 84 -7.31 15.58 8.85
N ALA A 85 -8.07 15.60 9.95
CA ALA A 85 -9.52 15.43 9.92
C ALA A 85 -10.25 16.60 9.23
N THR A 86 -9.69 17.81 9.33
CA THR A 86 -10.24 19.04 8.75
C THR A 86 -9.80 19.29 7.30
N ALA A 87 -8.69 18.67 6.88
CA ALA A 87 -8.19 18.76 5.52
C ALA A 87 -9.20 18.24 4.48
N SER A 88 -9.16 18.81 3.28
CA SER A 88 -9.92 18.25 2.16
C SER A 88 -9.36 16.88 1.79
N LEU A 89 -10.22 15.97 1.32
CA LEU A 89 -9.77 14.66 0.89
C LEU A 89 -8.78 14.77 -0.29
N ASP A 90 -8.96 15.75 -1.18
CA ASP A 90 -8.05 15.97 -2.31
C ASP A 90 -6.64 16.38 -1.87
N ASP A 91 -6.51 17.21 -0.83
CA ASP A 91 -5.21 17.55 -0.22
C ASP A 91 -4.51 16.30 0.34
N VAL A 92 -5.25 15.45 1.05
CA VAL A 92 -4.68 14.22 1.64
C VAL A 92 -4.21 13.26 0.55
N LEU A 93 -4.96 13.14 -0.55
CA LEU A 93 -4.60 12.27 -1.67
C LEU A 93 -3.40 12.81 -2.47
N ALA A 94 -3.31 14.13 -2.63
CA ALA A 94 -2.16 14.79 -3.21
C ALA A 94 -0.90 14.53 -2.37
N GLU A 95 -0.99 14.69 -1.05
CA GLU A 95 0.14 14.42 -0.14
C GLU A 95 0.48 12.92 -0.04
N TRP A 96 -0.47 12.03 -0.30
CA TRP A 96 -0.22 10.58 -0.42
C TRP A 96 0.36 10.17 -1.78
N SER A 97 0.44 11.11 -2.74
CA SER A 97 0.64 10.78 -4.14
C SER A 97 1.98 10.08 -4.39
N GLY A 98 1.96 8.83 -4.89
CA GLY A 98 3.17 8.03 -5.12
C GLY A 98 3.44 6.92 -4.09
N LEU A 99 2.75 6.91 -2.95
CA LEU A 99 2.80 5.79 -1.99
C LEU A 99 1.96 4.58 -2.45
N GLY A 100 1.04 4.78 -3.39
CA GLY A 100 0.17 3.72 -3.91
C GLY A 100 -0.91 3.28 -2.92
N TYR A 101 -1.77 2.37 -3.38
CA TYR A 101 -2.90 1.81 -2.63
C TYR A 101 -3.76 2.88 -1.91
N TYR A 102 -4.40 3.75 -2.69
CA TYR A 102 -5.10 4.96 -2.26
C TYR A 102 -6.38 4.71 -1.42
N ARG A 103 -6.74 3.46 -1.18
CA ARG A 103 -7.70 3.10 -0.14
C ARG A 103 -7.19 3.48 1.26
N ARG A 104 -5.88 3.43 1.48
CA ARG A 104 -5.23 3.75 2.76
C ARG A 104 -5.40 5.21 3.21
N PRO A 105 -5.03 6.24 2.42
CA PRO A 105 -5.21 7.64 2.81
C PRO A 105 -6.68 7.99 3.05
N ARG A 106 -7.62 7.37 2.32
CA ARG A 106 -9.06 7.55 2.55
C ARG A 106 -9.51 7.02 3.89
N LEU A 107 -9.08 5.80 4.22
CA LEU A 107 -9.39 5.20 5.51
C LEU A 107 -8.72 5.97 6.65
N LEU A 108 -7.49 6.44 6.45
CA LEU A 108 -6.78 7.31 7.40
C LEU A 108 -7.50 8.65 7.60
N HIS A 109 -7.96 9.31 6.53
CA HIS A 109 -8.75 10.55 6.61
C HIS A 109 -10.07 10.32 7.36
N ARG A 110 -10.82 9.28 6.99
CA ARG A 110 -12.05 8.90 7.70
C ARG A 110 -11.79 8.54 9.15
N LEU A 111 -10.70 7.84 9.45
CA LEU A 111 -10.26 7.52 10.80
C LEU A 111 -10.01 8.79 11.59
N ALA A 112 -9.28 9.75 11.02
CA ALA A 112 -9.01 11.02 11.67
C ALA A 112 -10.32 11.75 12.04
N THR A 113 -11.29 11.78 11.12
CA THR A 113 -12.63 12.32 11.40
C THR A 113 -13.34 11.59 12.55
N VAL A 114 -13.28 10.25 12.58
CA VAL A 114 -13.87 9.45 13.68
C VAL A 114 -13.17 9.74 15.01
N VAL A 115 -11.84 9.81 15.03
CA VAL A 115 -11.07 10.10 16.25
C VAL A 115 -11.41 11.48 16.80
N VAL A 116 -11.53 12.50 15.94
CA VAL A 116 -11.94 13.84 16.37
C VAL A 116 -13.36 13.85 16.91
N ASN A 117 -14.33 13.28 16.18
CA ASN A 117 -15.74 13.38 16.52
C ASN A 117 -16.15 12.50 17.71
N THR A 118 -15.57 11.31 17.83
CA THR A 118 -15.97 10.30 18.83
C THR A 118 -15.05 10.29 20.05
N TYR A 119 -13.74 10.51 19.84
CA TYR A 119 -12.72 10.39 20.90
C TYR A 119 -12.08 11.75 21.26
N GLY A 120 -12.64 12.87 20.80
CA GLY A 120 -12.17 14.21 21.13
C GLY A 120 -10.76 14.51 20.64
N GLY A 121 -10.34 13.89 19.52
CA GLY A 121 -9.01 14.07 18.93
C GLY A 121 -7.91 13.22 19.56
N LYS A 122 -8.24 12.34 20.52
CA LYS A 122 -7.30 11.40 21.12
C LYS A 122 -7.46 10.02 20.48
N ILE A 123 -6.38 9.47 19.95
CA ILE A 123 -6.37 8.08 19.48
C ILE A 123 -6.61 7.17 20.70
N PRO A 124 -7.58 6.24 20.66
CA PRO A 124 -7.87 5.35 21.78
C PRO A 124 -6.68 4.43 22.08
N ASP A 125 -6.55 4.04 23.34
CA ASP A 125 -5.40 3.32 23.90
C ASP A 125 -5.73 1.87 24.31
N THR A 126 -6.83 1.32 23.78
CA THR A 126 -7.21 -0.10 23.92
C THR A 126 -7.22 -0.79 22.56
N LEU A 127 -6.98 -2.11 22.52
CA LEU A 127 -6.95 -2.85 21.24
C LEU A 127 -8.33 -2.90 20.60
N GLU A 128 -9.36 -3.04 21.42
CA GLU A 128 -10.75 -3.12 21.04
C GLU A 128 -11.19 -1.84 20.32
N GLU A 129 -10.95 -0.68 20.93
CA GLU A 129 -11.30 0.61 20.33
C GLU A 129 -10.41 0.92 19.10
N LEU A 130 -9.12 0.59 19.14
CA LEU A 130 -8.26 0.72 17.96
C LEU A 130 -8.78 -0.11 16.78
N LEU A 131 -9.27 -1.33 17.03
CA LEU A 131 -9.83 -2.22 16.01
C LEU A 131 -11.14 -1.70 15.39
N GLU A 132 -11.90 -0.88 16.12
CA GLU A 132 -13.14 -0.27 15.61
C GLU A 132 -12.87 0.87 14.62
N LEU A 133 -11.65 1.44 14.63
CA LEU A 133 -11.30 2.54 13.76
C LEU A 133 -11.24 2.14 12.27
N PRO A 134 -11.72 3.00 11.34
CA PRO A 134 -11.70 2.72 9.91
C PRO A 134 -10.33 2.33 9.35
N GLY A 135 -10.23 1.13 8.78
CA GLY A 135 -9.01 0.66 8.14
C GLY A 135 -7.95 0.11 9.09
N ILE A 136 -8.22 0.07 10.39
CA ILE A 136 -7.40 -0.63 11.36
C ILE A 136 -7.83 -2.10 11.39
N GLY A 137 -6.83 -2.97 11.37
CA GLY A 137 -7.02 -4.41 11.53
C GLY A 137 -6.11 -4.95 12.64
N PRO A 138 -6.12 -6.26 12.89
CA PRO A 138 -5.39 -6.88 14.00
C PRO A 138 -3.91 -6.52 14.04
N TYR A 139 -3.25 -6.44 12.87
CA TYR A 139 -1.86 -6.01 12.78
C TYR A 139 -1.66 -4.56 13.29
N THR A 140 -2.40 -3.60 12.71
CA THR A 140 -2.19 -2.19 12.98
C THR A 140 -2.63 -1.82 14.41
N SER A 141 -3.71 -2.42 14.92
CA SER A 141 -4.13 -2.25 16.32
C SER A 141 -3.04 -2.71 17.28
N ALA A 142 -2.48 -3.91 17.09
CA ALA A 142 -1.38 -4.41 17.92
C ALA A 142 -0.08 -3.59 17.74
N ALA A 143 0.25 -3.14 16.52
CA ALA A 143 1.43 -2.32 16.25
C ALA A 143 1.35 -0.97 16.97
N VAL A 144 0.28 -0.21 16.72
CA VAL A 144 0.06 1.10 17.36
C VAL A 144 -0.10 0.94 18.86
N GLY A 145 -0.92 -0.02 19.31
CA GLY A 145 -1.14 -0.34 20.72
C GLY A 145 0.16 -0.60 21.48
N SER A 146 1.01 -1.47 20.94
CA SER A 146 2.28 -1.82 21.60
C SER A 146 3.33 -0.70 21.54
N ILE A 147 3.45 0.02 20.42
CA ILE A 147 4.50 1.02 20.21
C ILE A 147 4.16 2.34 20.91
N ALA A 148 2.91 2.81 20.77
CA ALA A 148 2.50 4.10 21.29
C ALA A 148 1.99 4.01 22.75
N PHE A 149 1.28 2.93 23.08
CA PHE A 149 0.57 2.81 24.36
C PHE A 149 1.13 1.70 25.27
N GLY A 150 2.11 0.93 24.81
CA GLY A 150 2.71 -0.14 25.61
C GLY A 150 1.78 -1.33 25.88
N ILE A 151 0.75 -1.53 25.04
CA ILE A 151 -0.17 -2.66 25.17
C ILE A 151 0.58 -3.97 24.83
N PRO A 152 0.50 -5.03 25.67
CA PRO A 152 1.18 -6.30 25.43
C PRO A 152 0.48 -7.14 24.35
N ALA A 153 0.60 -6.70 23.08
CA ALA A 153 -0.03 -7.34 21.93
C ALA A 153 0.97 -7.62 20.80
N LEU A 154 1.08 -8.88 20.37
CA LEU A 154 2.00 -9.26 19.29
C LEU A 154 1.45 -8.76 17.94
N SER A 155 2.23 -7.94 17.26
CA SER A 155 1.86 -7.45 15.93
C SER A 155 2.36 -8.41 14.84
N ILE A 156 1.48 -9.28 14.36
CA ILE A 156 1.81 -10.30 13.34
C ILE A 156 1.52 -9.79 11.93
N ASP A 157 2.57 -9.38 11.22
CA ASP A 157 2.60 -9.18 9.77
C ASP A 157 3.21 -10.40 9.03
N GLY A 158 3.55 -10.23 7.75
CA GLY A 158 4.23 -11.26 6.97
C GLY A 158 5.66 -11.56 7.42
N ASN A 159 6.35 -10.61 8.07
CA ASN A 159 7.69 -10.79 8.61
C ASN A 159 7.67 -11.56 9.93
N VAL A 160 6.92 -11.06 10.90
CA VAL A 160 6.74 -11.67 12.22
C VAL A 160 6.16 -13.08 12.08
N GLY A 161 5.11 -13.24 11.27
CA GLY A 161 4.52 -14.55 11.03
C GLY A 161 5.54 -15.56 10.46
N ARG A 162 6.40 -15.13 9.52
CA ARG A 162 7.45 -15.99 8.95
C ARG A 162 8.49 -16.39 9.99
N ILE A 163 8.98 -15.45 10.81
CA ILE A 163 9.98 -15.73 11.85
C ILE A 163 9.40 -16.71 12.86
N MET A 164 8.23 -16.42 13.41
CA MET A 164 7.61 -17.24 14.44
C MET A 164 7.28 -18.64 13.93
N CYS A 165 6.82 -18.77 12.67
CA CYS A 165 6.66 -20.07 12.03
C CYS A 165 7.99 -20.82 11.84
N ARG A 166 9.07 -20.14 11.45
CA ARG A 166 10.40 -20.76 11.30
C ARG A 166 10.98 -21.20 12.64
N LEU A 167 10.85 -20.38 13.69
CA LEU A 167 11.29 -20.72 15.05
C LEU A 167 10.60 -21.99 15.55
N ALA A 168 9.30 -22.15 15.28
CA ALA A 168 8.50 -23.30 15.73
C ALA A 168 8.27 -24.39 14.68
N GLY A 169 9.00 -24.40 13.56
CA GLY A 169 8.84 -25.42 12.52
C GLY A 169 7.43 -25.53 11.90
N ILE A 170 6.62 -24.47 11.96
CA ILE A 170 5.21 -24.48 11.51
C ILE A 170 5.14 -24.17 10.01
N ALA A 171 4.99 -25.21 9.19
CA ALA A 171 4.77 -25.09 7.74
C ALA A 171 3.27 -24.86 7.38
N ASP A 172 2.67 -23.78 7.87
CA ASP A 172 1.25 -23.44 7.65
C ASP A 172 1.07 -21.94 7.31
N ASP A 173 -0.15 -21.57 6.91
CA ASP A 173 -0.53 -20.19 6.61
C ASP A 173 -0.69 -19.35 7.88
N THR A 174 0.17 -18.36 8.06
CA THR A 174 0.14 -17.38 9.16
C THR A 174 -1.15 -16.57 9.23
N ARG A 175 -2.00 -16.58 8.21
CA ARG A 175 -3.30 -15.88 8.20
C ARG A 175 -4.44 -16.73 8.74
N ARG A 176 -4.24 -18.04 8.94
CA ARG A 176 -5.23 -18.89 9.61
C ARG A 176 -5.30 -18.49 11.08
N THR A 177 -6.50 -18.26 11.58
CA THR A 177 -6.75 -17.88 12.98
C THR A 177 -6.04 -18.80 13.96
N LYS A 178 -6.13 -20.13 13.75
CA LYS A 178 -5.45 -21.13 14.61
C LYS A 178 -3.93 -20.97 14.64
N VAL A 179 -3.32 -20.62 13.50
CA VAL A 179 -1.87 -20.39 13.44
C VAL A 179 -1.54 -19.09 14.17
N ARG A 180 -2.26 -18.00 13.90
CA ARG A 180 -2.06 -16.71 14.60
C ARG A 180 -2.13 -16.85 16.11
N GLN A 181 -3.19 -17.48 16.63
CA GLN A 181 -3.38 -17.73 18.06
C GLN A 181 -2.21 -18.53 18.65
N LYS A 182 -1.68 -19.50 17.90
CA LYS A 182 -0.50 -20.26 18.33
C LYS A 182 0.74 -19.38 18.43
N LEU A 183 0.97 -18.49 17.45
CA LEU A 183 2.11 -17.56 17.46
C LEU A 183 1.99 -16.52 18.58
N GLU A 184 0.77 -15.99 18.81
CA GLU A 184 0.45 -15.08 19.92
C GLU A 184 0.74 -15.75 21.27
N ALA A 185 0.27 -16.98 21.48
CA ALA A 185 0.51 -17.73 22.71
C ALA A 185 2.01 -18.01 22.96
N MET A 186 2.81 -18.23 21.92
CA MET A 186 4.25 -18.41 22.08
C MET A 186 4.97 -17.13 22.56
N ALA A 187 4.46 -15.96 22.18
CA ALA A 187 5.08 -14.68 22.51
C ALA A 187 4.52 -14.02 23.78
N ALA A 188 3.49 -14.60 24.41
CA ALA A 188 2.78 -14.01 25.54
C ALA A 188 3.72 -13.61 26.69
N ASP A 189 4.52 -14.56 27.19
CA ASP A 189 5.47 -14.28 28.29
C ASP A 189 6.50 -13.20 27.90
N ALA A 190 7.01 -13.28 26.65
CA ALA A 190 8.03 -12.36 26.16
C ALA A 190 7.50 -10.92 26.03
N ILE A 191 6.25 -10.76 25.57
CA ILE A 191 5.66 -9.43 25.39
C ILE A 191 5.18 -8.82 26.71
N GLU A 192 4.86 -9.64 27.70
CA GLU A 192 4.54 -9.16 29.06
C GLU A 192 5.80 -8.78 29.85
N CYS A 193 6.91 -9.50 29.66
CA CYS A 193 8.14 -9.27 30.43
C CYS A 193 9.07 -8.18 29.86
N HIS A 194 8.83 -7.72 28.62
CA HIS A 194 9.67 -6.73 27.95
C HIS A 194 8.82 -5.60 27.36
N PRO A 195 9.40 -4.41 27.07
CA PRO A 195 8.64 -3.32 26.46
C PRO A 195 7.97 -3.74 25.13
N PRO A 196 6.62 -3.81 25.03
CA PRO A 196 5.93 -4.46 23.91
C PRO A 196 6.28 -3.87 22.55
N GLY A 197 6.33 -2.54 22.47
CA GLY A 197 6.73 -1.84 21.25
C GLY A 197 8.16 -2.17 20.81
N THR A 198 9.09 -2.31 21.75
CA THR A 198 10.49 -2.68 21.43
C THR A 198 10.56 -4.12 20.95
N PHE A 199 9.85 -5.04 21.61
CA PHE A 199 9.76 -6.44 21.19
C PHE A 199 9.20 -6.56 19.76
N ASN A 200 8.06 -5.92 19.47
CA ASN A 200 7.45 -5.94 18.14
C ASN A 200 8.37 -5.35 17.07
N GLN A 201 9.00 -4.20 17.33
CA GLN A 201 9.93 -3.61 16.37
C GLN A 201 11.19 -4.48 16.16
N ALA A 202 11.68 -5.15 17.19
CA ALA A 202 12.84 -6.06 17.09
C ALA A 202 12.56 -7.23 16.17
N ILE A 203 11.43 -7.92 16.36
CA ILE A 203 11.06 -9.06 15.49
C ILE A 203 10.74 -8.61 14.06
N MET A 204 10.11 -7.44 13.88
CA MET A 204 9.89 -6.86 12.54
C MET A 204 11.22 -6.53 11.83
N GLU A 205 12.17 -5.93 12.54
CA GLU A 205 13.49 -5.58 11.99
C GLU A 205 14.29 -6.84 11.62
N LEU A 206 14.25 -7.87 12.47
CA LEU A 206 14.87 -9.16 12.21
C LEU A 206 14.34 -9.78 10.90
N GLY A 207 13.02 -9.71 10.68
CA GLY A 207 12.39 -10.22 9.48
C GLY A 207 12.71 -9.40 8.24
N ALA A 208 12.85 -8.08 8.39
CA ALA A 208 13.20 -7.21 7.30
C ALA A 208 14.65 -7.39 6.83
N ARG A 209 15.59 -7.67 7.74
CA ARG A 209 17.03 -7.61 7.46
C ARG A 209 17.77 -8.96 7.44
N VAL A 210 17.31 -9.93 8.21
CA VAL A 210 18.06 -11.18 8.46
C VAL A 210 17.24 -12.39 8.03
N CYS A 211 16.07 -12.58 8.63
CA CYS A 211 15.18 -13.69 8.34
C CYS A 211 14.30 -13.38 7.12
N THR A 212 14.92 -13.18 5.95
CA THR A 212 14.26 -12.80 4.70
C THR A 212 13.47 -13.96 4.07
N PRO A 213 12.48 -13.70 3.18
CA PRO A 213 11.70 -14.76 2.53
C PRO A 213 12.54 -15.74 1.71
N ARG A 214 13.60 -15.26 1.06
CA ARG A 214 14.57 -16.05 0.29
C ARG A 214 15.96 -15.80 0.84
N SER A 215 16.80 -16.83 0.88
CA SER A 215 18.18 -16.78 1.34
C SER A 215 18.34 -16.04 2.68
N PRO A 216 17.64 -16.49 3.75
CA PRO A 216 17.80 -15.88 5.07
C PRO A 216 19.25 -15.99 5.55
N ARG A 217 19.72 -14.96 6.24
CA ARG A 217 21.09 -14.88 6.78
C ARG A 217 21.15 -15.56 8.15
N CYS A 218 20.94 -16.87 8.19
CA CYS A 218 20.84 -17.62 9.44
C CYS A 218 22.15 -17.57 10.26
N ASP A 219 23.30 -17.46 9.59
CA ASP A 219 24.62 -17.19 10.17
C ASP A 219 24.70 -15.89 10.99
N GLN A 220 23.90 -14.89 10.61
CA GLN A 220 23.81 -13.58 11.27
C GLN A 220 22.59 -13.47 12.20
N CYS A 221 21.80 -14.54 12.35
CA CYS A 221 20.56 -14.50 13.11
C CYS A 221 20.82 -14.75 14.60
N PRO A 222 20.46 -13.81 15.50
CA PRO A 222 20.62 -13.99 16.94
C PRO A 222 19.76 -15.14 17.49
N CYS A 223 18.73 -15.56 16.75
CA CYS A 223 17.84 -16.65 17.14
C CYS A 223 18.19 -18.01 16.49
N SER A 224 19.29 -18.11 15.73
CA SER A 224 19.60 -19.28 14.89
C SER A 224 19.69 -20.59 15.67
N SER A 225 20.34 -20.57 16.85
CA SER A 225 20.49 -21.73 17.75
C SER A 225 19.16 -22.25 18.31
N TYR A 226 18.11 -21.43 18.27
CA TYR A 226 16.77 -21.78 18.76
C TYR A 226 15.78 -22.05 17.62
N CYS A 227 16.21 -21.93 16.36
CA CYS A 227 15.32 -21.97 15.21
C CYS A 227 15.17 -23.42 14.70
N GLU A 228 13.98 -23.99 14.86
CA GLU A 228 13.71 -25.35 14.39
C GLU A 228 13.83 -25.49 12.87
N ALA A 229 13.33 -24.52 12.09
CA ALA A 229 13.47 -24.55 10.64
C ALA A 229 14.95 -24.49 10.21
N HIS A 230 15.81 -23.85 11.00
CA HIS A 230 17.25 -23.80 10.74
C HIS A 230 17.94 -25.12 11.06
N ALA A 231 17.62 -25.72 12.20
CA ALA A 231 18.11 -27.04 12.57
C ALA A 231 17.76 -28.12 11.53
N LEU A 232 16.64 -27.95 10.83
CA LEU A 232 16.15 -28.86 9.79
C LEU A 232 16.54 -28.45 8.35
N GLY A 233 17.09 -27.24 8.13
CA GLY A 233 17.41 -26.71 6.80
C GLY A 233 16.21 -26.47 5.88
N ILE A 234 15.06 -26.08 6.45
CA ILE A 234 13.77 -25.91 5.74
C ILE A 234 13.24 -24.47 5.77
N GLU A 235 14.07 -23.48 6.07
CA GLU A 235 13.66 -22.08 6.25
C GLU A 235 12.98 -21.50 5.01
N GLU A 236 13.45 -21.85 3.81
CA GLU A 236 12.85 -21.38 2.54
C GLU A 236 11.52 -22.06 2.20
N GLN A 237 11.19 -23.17 2.88
CA GLN A 237 9.92 -23.88 2.73
C GLN A 237 8.84 -23.31 3.67
N ILE A 238 9.25 -22.50 4.67
CA ILE A 238 8.37 -21.95 5.70
C ILE A 238 8.34 -20.41 5.62
N PRO A 239 7.15 -19.79 5.48
CA PRO A 239 5.84 -20.42 5.25
C PRO A 239 5.71 -20.95 3.80
N PRO A 240 4.78 -21.89 3.54
CA PRO A 240 4.58 -22.43 2.19
C PRO A 240 4.26 -21.34 1.17
N ARG A 241 4.87 -21.44 -0.01
CA ARG A 241 4.65 -20.49 -1.11
C ARG A 241 3.21 -20.56 -1.58
N ARG A 242 2.63 -19.39 -1.83
CA ARG A 242 1.33 -19.26 -2.49
C ARG A 242 1.54 -19.00 -3.97
N SER A 243 0.91 -19.80 -4.82
CA SER A 243 0.65 -19.37 -6.19
C SER A 243 -0.60 -18.49 -6.18
N LYS A 244 -0.44 -17.19 -6.41
CA LYS A 244 -1.57 -16.35 -6.86
C LYS A 244 -1.54 -16.31 -8.38
N LEU A 245 -2.68 -16.61 -9.01
CA LEU A 245 -2.84 -16.40 -10.45
C LEU A 245 -2.80 -14.89 -10.71
N VAL A 246 -1.75 -14.42 -11.39
CA VAL A 246 -1.64 -13.03 -11.84
C VAL A 246 -2.22 -12.95 -13.25
N LYS A 247 -3.28 -12.17 -13.43
CA LYS A 247 -3.95 -12.01 -14.73
C LYS A 247 -3.20 -10.99 -15.59
N ALA A 248 -2.90 -11.33 -16.85
CA ALA A 248 -2.42 -10.34 -17.81
C ALA A 248 -3.62 -9.51 -18.32
N VAL A 249 -3.48 -8.18 -18.30
CA VAL A 249 -4.51 -7.23 -18.75
C VAL A 249 -3.87 -6.25 -19.73
N THR A 250 -4.60 -5.95 -20.82
CA THR A 250 -4.21 -4.92 -21.79
C THR A 250 -5.17 -3.74 -21.69
N GLU A 251 -4.64 -2.54 -21.67
CA GLU A 251 -5.40 -1.29 -21.57
C GLU A 251 -5.01 -0.34 -22.71
N TYR A 252 -5.90 0.59 -23.05
CA TYR A 252 -5.67 1.60 -24.08
C TYR A 252 -6.02 2.97 -23.51
N ALA A 253 -5.09 3.92 -23.55
CA ALA A 253 -5.30 5.27 -23.03
C ALA A 253 -5.08 6.34 -24.10
N ALA A 254 -5.81 7.45 -23.99
CA ALA A 254 -5.66 8.61 -24.87
C ALA A 254 -5.15 9.82 -24.07
N VAL A 255 -4.05 10.41 -24.51
CA VAL A 255 -3.61 11.74 -24.07
C VAL A 255 -4.31 12.74 -24.97
N ILE A 256 -5.31 13.43 -24.42
CA ILE A 256 -6.04 14.47 -25.15
C ILE A 256 -5.55 15.82 -24.63
N GLU A 257 -4.95 16.59 -25.53
CA GLU A 257 -4.51 17.96 -25.28
C GLU A 257 -5.40 18.95 -26.03
N ASP A 258 -5.75 20.05 -25.39
CA ASP A 258 -6.28 21.24 -26.05
C ASP A 258 -5.73 22.50 -25.38
N ASN A 259 -5.18 23.42 -26.18
CA ASN A 259 -4.62 24.69 -25.72
C ASN A 259 -3.64 24.55 -24.53
N GLY A 260 -2.75 23.55 -24.56
CA GLY A 260 -1.77 23.29 -23.49
C GLY A 260 -2.37 22.71 -22.20
N ARG A 261 -3.64 22.30 -22.23
CA ARG A 261 -4.32 21.62 -21.11
C ARG A 261 -4.61 20.16 -21.47
N LEU A 262 -4.46 19.28 -20.50
CA LEU A 262 -4.70 17.85 -20.60
C LEU A 262 -6.05 17.49 -19.98
N LEU A 263 -6.83 16.67 -20.69
CA LEU A 263 -8.05 16.09 -20.14
C LEU A 263 -7.71 14.95 -19.16
N MET A 264 -8.13 15.12 -17.92
CA MET A 264 -7.98 14.13 -16.85
C MET A 264 -9.36 13.70 -16.35
N LEU A 265 -9.49 12.41 -16.01
CA LEU A 265 -10.71 11.83 -15.46
C LEU A 265 -10.45 11.25 -14.07
N ARG A 266 -11.42 11.34 -13.18
CA ARG A 266 -11.41 10.70 -11.86
C ARG A 266 -12.65 9.82 -11.70
N GLY A 267 -12.43 8.59 -11.24
CA GLY A 267 -13.52 7.64 -10.99
C GLY A 267 -14.01 6.85 -12.21
N GLN A 268 -13.34 6.92 -13.38
CA GLN A 268 -13.74 6.15 -14.56
C GLN A 268 -13.59 4.62 -14.37
N ARG A 269 -12.67 4.19 -13.48
CA ARG A 269 -12.42 2.77 -13.17
C ARG A 269 -12.42 2.54 -11.66
N PRO A 270 -13.58 2.66 -10.99
CA PRO A 270 -13.57 2.88 -9.55
C PRO A 270 -13.15 1.64 -8.74
N SER A 271 -13.29 0.45 -9.33
CA SER A 271 -12.80 -0.81 -8.75
C SER A 271 -11.28 -0.97 -8.80
N LEU A 272 -10.59 -0.18 -9.62
CA LEU A 272 -9.13 -0.24 -9.81
C LEU A 272 -8.44 1.01 -9.25
N VAL A 273 -9.03 2.18 -9.50
CA VAL A 273 -8.49 3.50 -9.21
C VAL A 273 -9.63 4.45 -8.82
N SER A 274 -10.33 4.11 -7.72
CA SER A 274 -11.60 4.71 -7.23
C SER A 274 -11.73 6.22 -7.41
N ASP A 275 -10.66 6.96 -7.28
CA ASP A 275 -10.67 8.41 -7.13
C ASP A 275 -9.29 9.01 -7.48
N MET A 276 -8.58 8.35 -8.38
CA MET A 276 -7.32 8.85 -8.90
C MET A 276 -7.58 9.53 -10.23
N TRP A 277 -6.80 10.56 -10.52
CA TRP A 277 -6.81 11.19 -11.83
C TRP A 277 -6.02 10.36 -12.82
N GLU A 278 -6.62 10.10 -13.97
CA GLU A 278 -6.04 9.34 -15.05
C GLU A 278 -6.46 9.87 -16.43
N PHE A 279 -5.65 9.59 -17.44
CA PHE A 279 -6.06 9.78 -18.82
C PHE A 279 -7.25 8.87 -19.16
N PRO A 280 -8.15 9.28 -20.06
CA PRO A 280 -9.21 8.41 -20.58
C PRO A 280 -8.67 7.04 -20.97
N THR A 281 -9.11 5.98 -20.29
CA THR A 281 -8.51 4.64 -20.37
C THR A 281 -9.58 3.56 -20.50
N LEU A 282 -9.47 2.76 -21.56
CA LEU A 282 -10.31 1.60 -21.82
C LEU A 282 -9.61 0.30 -21.41
N ASP A 283 -10.26 -0.50 -20.58
CA ASP A 283 -9.87 -1.90 -20.33
C ASP A 283 -10.34 -2.77 -21.51
N SER A 284 -9.42 -3.56 -22.09
CA SER A 284 -9.73 -4.40 -23.25
C SER A 284 -10.90 -5.38 -23.02
N ARG A 285 -11.21 -5.72 -21.76
CA ARG A 285 -12.32 -6.61 -21.38
C ARG A 285 -13.68 -5.91 -21.33
N LEU A 286 -13.70 -4.60 -21.07
CA LEU A 286 -14.90 -3.77 -21.21
C LEU A 286 -15.20 -3.50 -22.69
N ALA A 287 -14.21 -3.70 -23.55
CA ALA A 287 -14.31 -3.50 -24.99
C ALA A 287 -15.06 -4.64 -25.73
N ASP A 288 -15.38 -5.75 -25.06
CA ASP A 288 -15.98 -6.97 -25.63
C ASP A 288 -17.37 -7.29 -25.03
N THR A 289 -18.22 -6.28 -24.79
CA THR A 289 -19.64 -6.50 -24.42
C THR A 289 -20.54 -6.80 -25.63
N SER A 290 -20.03 -6.71 -26.86
CA SER A 290 -20.72 -7.18 -28.07
C SER A 290 -20.12 -8.51 -28.54
N SER A 291 -20.85 -9.60 -28.25
CA SER A 291 -20.78 -10.96 -28.80
C SER A 291 -19.69 -11.27 -29.85
N GLY A 292 -18.84 -12.25 -29.56
CA GLY A 292 -18.19 -13.07 -30.60
C GLY A 292 -16.75 -13.48 -30.32
N SER A 293 -16.55 -14.79 -30.15
CA SER A 293 -15.33 -15.60 -30.29
C SER A 293 -14.00 -14.87 -30.62
N LEU A 294 -12.99 -15.13 -29.79
CA LEU A 294 -11.59 -14.75 -30.00
C LEU A 294 -11.03 -15.41 -31.27
N SER A 295 -11.10 -14.70 -32.39
CA SER A 295 -10.37 -15.03 -33.61
C SER A 295 -8.95 -14.42 -33.58
N GLU A 296 -7.96 -15.24 -33.93
CA GLU A 296 -6.57 -14.86 -34.19
C GLU A 296 -6.47 -14.02 -35.48
N LYS A 297 -6.79 -12.72 -35.38
CA LYS A 297 -6.55 -11.76 -36.46
C LYS A 297 -5.17 -11.09 -36.34
N PRO A 298 -4.54 -10.71 -37.46
CA PRO A 298 -3.19 -10.14 -37.49
C PRO A 298 -3.06 -8.85 -36.66
N VAL A 299 -1.89 -8.65 -36.05
CA VAL A 299 -1.60 -7.60 -35.04
C VAL A 299 -1.94 -6.18 -35.53
N SER A 300 -1.73 -5.86 -36.81
CA SER A 300 -2.05 -4.55 -37.41
C SER A 300 -3.56 -4.29 -37.52
N SER A 301 -4.36 -5.33 -37.73
CA SER A 301 -5.83 -5.22 -37.74
C SER A 301 -6.42 -5.12 -36.33
N ARG A 302 -5.70 -5.63 -35.32
CA ARG A 302 -6.07 -5.50 -33.90
C ARG A 302 -5.82 -4.08 -33.36
N SER A 303 -4.76 -3.37 -33.75
CA SER A 303 -4.55 -2.00 -33.22
C SER A 303 -5.64 -1.04 -33.71
N ARG A 304 -5.96 -1.01 -35.01
CA ARG A 304 -7.06 -0.16 -35.54
C ARG A 304 -8.41 -0.47 -34.91
N ALA A 305 -8.70 -1.75 -34.66
CA ALA A 305 -9.95 -2.15 -34.01
C ALA A 305 -10.02 -1.63 -32.55
N GLN A 306 -8.89 -1.57 -31.84
CA GLN A 306 -8.83 -1.10 -30.46
C GLN A 306 -8.78 0.43 -30.38
N GLU A 307 -8.10 1.10 -31.30
CA GLU A 307 -8.15 2.55 -31.51
C GLU A 307 -9.61 3.01 -31.72
N ALA A 308 -10.35 2.35 -32.62
CA ALA A 308 -11.76 2.65 -32.85
C ALA A 308 -12.62 2.43 -31.59
N LYS A 309 -12.33 1.39 -30.78
CA LYS A 309 -13.04 1.16 -29.52
C LYS A 309 -12.73 2.23 -28.47
N LEU A 310 -11.50 2.73 -28.40
CA LEU A 310 -11.10 3.82 -27.51
C LEU A 310 -11.78 5.14 -27.89
N SER A 311 -11.75 5.53 -29.18
CA SER A 311 -12.47 6.72 -29.65
C SER A 311 -13.97 6.62 -29.38
N ARG A 312 -14.56 5.44 -29.61
CA ARG A 312 -15.98 5.19 -29.34
C ARG A 312 -16.30 5.29 -27.85
N TYR A 313 -15.48 4.71 -26.99
CA TYR A 313 -15.62 4.83 -25.53
C TYR A 313 -15.59 6.30 -25.09
N ILE A 314 -14.61 7.08 -25.56
CA ILE A 314 -14.48 8.50 -25.22
C ILE A 314 -15.71 9.29 -25.68
N LYS A 315 -16.25 8.98 -26.86
CA LYS A 315 -17.46 9.62 -27.36
C LYS A 315 -18.72 9.21 -26.59
N GLU A 316 -18.94 7.91 -26.42
CA GLU A 316 -20.19 7.37 -25.86
C GLU A 316 -20.29 7.50 -24.35
N GLN A 317 -19.19 7.33 -23.63
CA GLN A 317 -19.17 7.34 -22.17
C GLN A 317 -18.76 8.69 -21.59
N LEU A 318 -18.01 9.48 -22.36
CA LEU A 318 -17.45 10.74 -21.87
C LEU A 318 -17.89 11.97 -22.66
N GLY A 319 -18.54 11.80 -23.81
CA GLY A 319 -19.12 12.89 -24.60
C GLY A 319 -18.15 13.64 -25.52
N TRP A 320 -16.85 13.29 -25.53
CA TRP A 320 -15.86 13.95 -26.39
C TRP A 320 -15.65 13.21 -27.70
N SER A 321 -15.75 13.91 -28.82
CA SER A 321 -15.35 13.34 -30.12
C SER A 321 -13.87 13.58 -30.33
N VAL A 322 -13.09 12.50 -30.47
CA VAL A 322 -11.64 12.59 -30.62
C VAL A 322 -11.14 11.86 -31.85
N GLN A 323 -10.09 12.39 -32.45
CA GLN A 323 -9.29 11.73 -33.47
C GLN A 323 -8.01 11.23 -32.81
N LEU A 324 -7.80 9.91 -32.80
CA LEU A 324 -6.57 9.33 -32.29
C LEU A 324 -5.42 9.59 -33.27
N GLY A 325 -4.31 10.05 -32.73
CA GLY A 325 -3.04 10.24 -33.41
C GLY A 325 -2.10 9.04 -33.25
N PRO A 326 -0.78 9.23 -33.38
CA PRO A 326 0.20 8.16 -33.26
C PRO A 326 0.22 7.56 -31.84
N LYS A 327 0.66 6.30 -31.76
CA LYS A 327 0.94 5.64 -30.48
C LYS A 327 2.19 6.28 -29.86
N LEU A 328 2.04 6.91 -28.70
CA LEU A 328 3.14 7.49 -27.92
C LEU A 328 4.03 6.39 -27.33
N GLY A 329 3.44 5.29 -26.83
CA GLY A 329 4.21 4.20 -26.27
C GLY A 329 3.41 3.14 -25.52
N GLU A 330 4.11 2.29 -24.78
CA GLU A 330 3.51 1.28 -23.91
C GLU A 330 4.03 1.43 -22.48
N ILE A 331 3.11 1.60 -21.53
CA ILE A 331 3.41 1.64 -20.09
C ILE A 331 3.11 0.28 -19.48
N ARG A 332 4.10 -0.29 -18.79
CA ARG A 332 3.92 -1.51 -17.99
C ARG A 332 3.84 -1.21 -16.50
N HIS A 333 2.82 -1.72 -15.84
CA HIS A 333 2.70 -1.67 -14.38
C HIS A 333 1.97 -2.90 -13.82
N GLY A 334 2.04 -3.08 -12.51
CA GLY A 334 1.46 -4.24 -11.82
C GLY A 334 0.54 -3.82 -10.69
N MET A 335 -0.45 -4.67 -10.44
CA MET A 335 -1.29 -4.70 -9.24
C MET A 335 -1.18 -6.09 -8.60
N THR A 336 -1.67 -6.24 -7.37
CA THR A 336 -1.55 -7.50 -6.60
C THR A 336 -2.05 -8.75 -7.32
N ASP A 337 -3.07 -8.62 -8.17
CA ASP A 337 -3.69 -9.72 -8.92
C ASP A 337 -3.46 -9.64 -10.44
N ARG A 338 -2.77 -8.60 -10.94
CA ARG A 338 -2.72 -8.29 -12.38
C ARG A 338 -1.38 -7.70 -12.84
N ARG A 339 -1.01 -8.02 -14.07
CA ARG A 339 0.05 -7.33 -14.82
C ARG A 339 -0.59 -6.59 -15.99
N ILE A 340 -0.44 -5.27 -15.99
CA ILE A 340 -1.12 -4.36 -16.91
C ILE A 340 -0.10 -3.84 -17.94
N SER A 341 -0.46 -3.94 -19.22
CA SER A 341 0.23 -3.29 -20.34
C SER A 341 -0.73 -2.27 -20.96
N CYS A 342 -0.43 -0.99 -20.80
CA CYS A 342 -1.26 0.12 -21.26
C CYS A 342 -0.64 0.74 -22.52
N HIS A 343 -1.37 0.71 -23.63
CA HIS A 343 -0.98 1.32 -24.90
C HIS A 343 -1.51 2.76 -24.93
N VAL A 344 -0.62 3.73 -25.07
CA VAL A 344 -0.96 5.14 -24.97
C VAL A 344 -0.88 5.81 -26.34
N TYR A 345 -1.92 6.55 -26.70
CA TYR A 345 -2.05 7.27 -27.96
C TYR A 345 -2.20 8.76 -27.71
N GLU A 346 -1.69 9.57 -28.62
CA GLU A 346 -2.08 10.97 -28.74
C GLU A 346 -3.52 11.05 -29.26
N ALA A 347 -4.25 12.10 -28.91
CA ALA A 347 -5.60 12.34 -29.36
C ALA A 347 -5.91 13.83 -29.42
N SER A 348 -6.62 14.27 -30.45
CA SER A 348 -7.08 15.65 -30.60
C SER A 348 -8.61 15.70 -30.64
N LEU A 349 -9.21 16.76 -30.10
CA LEU A 349 -10.66 16.98 -30.22
C LEU A 349 -11.05 17.13 -31.70
N SER A 350 -12.17 16.51 -32.08
CA SER A 350 -12.71 16.57 -33.44
C SER A 350 -13.88 17.55 -33.51
N GLY A 351 -13.72 18.63 -34.30
CA GLY A 351 -14.73 19.68 -34.50
C GLY A 351 -14.55 20.90 -33.59
N SER A 352 -15.39 21.92 -33.78
CA SER A 352 -15.39 23.17 -32.98
C SER A 352 -16.00 22.99 -31.59
N GLN A 353 -15.54 21.99 -30.84
CA GLN A 353 -15.82 21.88 -29.41
C GLN A 353 -14.80 22.75 -28.68
N THR A 354 -15.16 24.00 -28.43
CA THR A 354 -14.30 24.93 -27.68
C THR A 354 -14.26 24.51 -26.21
N THR A 355 -13.06 24.35 -25.65
CA THR A 355 -12.86 24.20 -24.21
C THR A 355 -13.40 25.41 -23.47
N MET A 356 -14.43 25.22 -22.65
CA MET A 356 -14.73 26.19 -21.61
C MET A 356 -13.60 26.11 -20.58
N ALA A 357 -12.80 27.17 -20.49
CA ALA A 357 -11.82 27.34 -19.43
C ALA A 357 -12.57 27.50 -18.08
N GLY A 358 -12.32 26.60 -17.14
CA GLY A 358 -12.85 26.66 -15.78
C GLY A 358 -13.18 25.28 -15.22
N ALA A 359 -12.89 25.08 -13.93
CA ALA A 359 -13.28 23.96 -13.10
C ALA A 359 -14.76 23.55 -13.31
N PRO A 360 -15.18 22.30 -13.00
CA PRO A 360 -16.44 21.76 -13.50
C PRO A 360 -17.61 22.68 -13.13
N THR A 361 -18.35 23.17 -14.13
CA THR A 361 -19.80 23.28 -13.94
C THR A 361 -20.21 21.89 -13.48
N GLY A 362 -20.70 21.78 -12.24
CA GLY A 362 -21.39 20.59 -11.82
C GLY A 362 -22.48 20.33 -12.83
N LEU A 363 -22.19 19.47 -13.80
CA LEU A 363 -23.20 18.87 -14.65
C LEU A 363 -24.18 18.27 -13.66
N GLU A 364 -25.43 18.69 -13.79
CA GLU A 364 -26.51 18.38 -12.87
C GLU A 364 -26.37 16.95 -12.36
N LYS A 365 -26.42 16.79 -11.02
CA LYS A 365 -26.34 15.52 -10.30
C LYS A 365 -27.47 14.57 -10.71
N SER A 366 -27.45 14.05 -11.93
CA SER A 366 -28.48 13.16 -12.46
C SER A 366 -27.92 11.84 -12.98
N ASP A 367 -26.59 11.68 -13.11
CA ASP A 367 -26.01 10.39 -13.50
C ASP A 367 -24.76 10.04 -12.68
N HIS A 368 -24.90 9.07 -11.77
CA HIS A 368 -23.80 8.54 -10.92
C HIS A 368 -22.75 7.72 -11.69
N ASN A 369 -22.83 7.68 -13.03
CA ASN A 369 -22.00 6.84 -13.90
C ASN A 369 -20.96 7.62 -14.73
N ILE A 370 -20.96 8.96 -14.70
CA ILE A 370 -19.99 9.77 -15.45
C ILE A 370 -18.80 10.10 -14.52
N PRO A 371 -17.55 9.80 -14.91
CA PRO A 371 -16.39 10.17 -14.12
C PRO A 371 -16.25 11.69 -14.02
N ASP A 372 -15.78 12.18 -12.88
CA ASP A 372 -15.34 13.56 -12.74
C ASP A 372 -14.29 13.84 -13.82
N SER A 373 -14.33 15.03 -14.44
CA SER A 373 -13.40 15.39 -15.51
C SER A 373 -12.97 16.84 -15.41
N GLY A 374 -11.80 17.14 -15.95
CA GLY A 374 -11.28 18.50 -16.02
C GLY A 374 -10.10 18.64 -16.98
N TRP A 375 -9.87 19.89 -17.40
CA TRP A 375 -8.77 20.29 -18.28
C TRP A 375 -7.71 21.01 -17.47
N PHE A 376 -6.55 20.40 -17.34
CA PHE A 376 -5.51 20.83 -16.42
C PHE A 376 -4.23 21.19 -17.18
N THR A 377 -3.58 22.29 -16.81
CA THR A 377 -2.19 22.52 -17.23
C THR A 377 -1.29 21.42 -16.67
N ILE A 378 -0.09 21.24 -17.23
CA ILE A 378 0.88 20.26 -16.69
C ILE A 378 1.16 20.52 -15.20
N GLU A 379 1.27 21.78 -14.80
CA GLU A 379 1.48 22.19 -13.40
C GLU A 379 0.29 21.78 -12.50
N GLU A 380 -0.95 22.02 -12.96
CA GLU A 380 -2.15 21.59 -12.23
C GLU A 380 -2.20 20.04 -12.13
N VAL A 381 -1.86 19.32 -13.22
CA VAL A 381 -1.81 17.85 -13.25
C VAL A 381 -0.80 17.31 -12.23
N MET A 382 0.34 17.97 -12.04
CA MET A 382 1.36 17.58 -11.07
C MET A 382 0.85 17.60 -9.62
N ALA A 383 -0.11 18.49 -9.32
CA ALA A 383 -0.74 18.58 -7.99
C ALA A 383 -1.82 17.51 -7.76
N LEU A 384 -2.27 16.80 -8.81
CA LEU A 384 -3.32 15.80 -8.70
C LEU A 384 -2.84 14.47 -8.10
N ALA A 385 -3.77 13.74 -7.51
CA ALA A 385 -3.57 12.34 -7.11
C ALA A 385 -3.60 11.40 -8.33
N LEU A 386 -2.48 11.33 -9.07
CA LEU A 386 -2.38 10.62 -10.35
C LEU A 386 -2.26 9.10 -10.22
N ALA A 387 -3.04 8.37 -11.03
CA ALA A 387 -2.92 6.93 -11.17
C ALA A 387 -1.50 6.53 -11.65
N ALA A 388 -1.03 5.34 -11.27
CA ALA A 388 0.31 4.89 -11.64
C ALA A 388 0.55 4.84 -13.16
N SER A 389 -0.50 4.54 -13.94
CA SER A 389 -0.47 4.60 -15.41
C SER A 389 -0.26 6.04 -15.89
N ALA A 390 -1.06 7.00 -15.41
CA ALA A 390 -0.98 8.40 -15.79
C ALA A 390 0.36 9.04 -15.39
N ARG A 391 0.83 8.79 -14.16
CA ARG A 391 2.14 9.25 -13.67
C ARG A 391 3.29 8.74 -14.57
N LYS A 392 3.24 7.48 -14.99
CA LYS A 392 4.22 6.91 -15.91
C LYS A 392 4.10 7.49 -17.32
N THR A 393 2.90 7.67 -17.84
CA THR A 393 2.70 8.34 -19.13
C THR A 393 3.34 9.73 -19.12
N LEU A 394 3.07 10.55 -18.10
CA LEU A 394 3.65 11.89 -17.96
C LEU A 394 5.19 11.84 -17.92
N THR A 395 5.77 10.99 -17.08
CA THR A 395 7.23 10.95 -16.88
C THR A 395 8.02 10.27 -17.98
N THR A 396 7.42 9.32 -18.71
CA THR A 396 8.18 8.46 -19.65
C THR A 396 7.78 8.63 -21.10
N LEU A 397 6.59 9.15 -21.38
CA LEU A 397 6.11 9.35 -22.76
C LEU A 397 5.93 10.82 -23.11
N LEU A 398 5.73 11.68 -22.10
CA LEU A 398 5.59 13.13 -22.26
C LEU A 398 6.78 13.91 -21.66
N ASP A 399 7.80 13.21 -21.15
CA ASP A 399 9.02 13.75 -20.55
C ASP A 399 8.78 14.86 -19.51
N VAL A 400 7.68 14.77 -18.74
CA VAL A 400 7.36 15.69 -17.65
C VAL A 400 8.15 15.32 -16.40
N ASP A 401 8.96 16.25 -15.89
CA ASP A 401 9.62 16.09 -14.60
C ASP A 401 8.63 16.30 -13.44
N LEU A 402 8.21 15.19 -12.82
CA LEU A 402 7.34 15.20 -11.64
C LEU A 402 8.08 15.34 -10.30
N THR A 403 9.40 15.56 -10.32
CA THR A 403 10.23 15.64 -9.09
C THR A 403 10.57 17.07 -8.67
N SER A 404 10.36 18.05 -9.54
CA SER A 404 10.62 19.46 -9.27
C SER A 404 9.30 20.21 -9.04
N PRO A 405 9.04 20.80 -7.85
CA PRO A 405 8.03 21.84 -7.75
C PRO A 405 8.51 23.02 -8.61
N GLN A 406 7.87 23.24 -9.77
CA GLN A 406 8.12 24.46 -10.52
C GLN A 406 7.61 25.62 -9.66
N SER A 407 8.52 26.50 -9.27
CA SER A 407 8.15 27.72 -8.56
C SER A 407 7.34 28.58 -9.53
N PRO A 408 6.17 29.11 -9.15
CA PRO A 408 5.47 30.06 -9.99
C PRO A 408 6.36 31.30 -10.18
N GLY A 409 6.64 31.65 -11.43
CA GLY A 409 7.36 32.85 -11.83
C GLY A 409 6.50 34.11 -11.78
#